data_AF-A0A0Q9MQ92-F1
#
_entry.id   AF-A0A0Q9MQ92-F1
#
_cell.length_a   1.000
_cell.length_b   1.000
_cell.length_c   1.000
_cell.angle_alpha   90.00
_cell.angle_beta   90.00
_cell.angle_gamma   90.00
#
_symmetry.space_group_name_H-M   'P 1'
#
loop_
_entity.id
_entity.type
_entity.pdbx_description
1 polymer ?
#
loop_
_entity_poly.entity_id
_entity_poly.type
_entity_poly.pdbx_seq_one_letter_code
_entity_poly.pdbx_strand_id
1 'polypeptide(L)'
;MFAAEPTLTAADVAHISSPVLVVSGDDDLVSLSHTVALYEALPEGQLAVVPGASHALPLEQPDAVNALILKFLGTAGPPQTMFPIRRARPANA
;
A
#
# COMPACT_ATOMS: atom_id res chain seq x y z
N MET A 1 -8.87 -10.80 -20.13
CA MET A 1 -8.53 -11.87 -19.17
C MET A 1 -7.01 -12.00 -19.18
N PHE A 2 -6.35 -12.05 -18.02
CA PHE A 2 -4.88 -12.12 -17.94
C PHE A 2 -4.40 -13.53 -18.34
N ALA A 3 -3.29 -13.59 -19.09
CA ALA A 3 -2.76 -14.86 -19.62
C ALA A 3 -1.84 -15.60 -18.64
N ALA A 4 -1.25 -14.87 -17.70
CA ALA A 4 -0.40 -15.38 -16.63
C ALA A 4 -0.36 -14.37 -15.48
N GLU A 5 0.07 -14.82 -14.30
CA GLU A 5 0.26 -13.99 -13.12
C GLU A 5 1.74 -13.59 -12.97
N PRO A 6 2.04 -12.45 -12.34
CA PRO A 6 3.41 -12.09 -12.00
C PRO A 6 4.04 -13.14 -11.08
N THR A 7 5.29 -13.52 -11.34
CA THR A 7 6.06 -14.42 -10.48
C THR A 7 6.82 -13.66 -9.37
N LEU A 8 6.39 -12.43 -9.04
CA LEU A 8 7.05 -11.59 -8.04
C LEU A 8 6.72 -12.09 -6.63
N THR A 9 7.73 -12.15 -5.80
CA THR A 9 7.65 -12.54 -4.40
C THR A 9 7.69 -11.33 -3.48
N ALA A 10 7.36 -11.51 -2.19
CA ALA A 10 7.55 -10.46 -1.18
C ALA A 10 9.02 -10.02 -1.06
N ALA A 11 9.98 -10.92 -1.32
CA ALA A 11 11.40 -10.58 -1.35
C ALA A 11 11.72 -9.62 -2.51
N ASP A 12 11.12 -9.83 -3.68
CA ASP A 12 11.28 -8.92 -4.83
C ASP A 12 10.72 -7.53 -4.52
N VAL A 13 9.55 -7.47 -3.86
CA VAL A 13 8.94 -6.21 -3.41
C VAL A 13 9.81 -5.47 -2.40
N ALA A 14 10.51 -6.19 -1.51
CA ALA A 14 11.38 -5.61 -0.50
C ALA A 14 12.59 -4.84 -1.08
N HIS A 15 12.91 -5.03 -2.36
CA HIS A 15 13.94 -4.25 -3.05
C HIS A 15 13.49 -2.83 -3.44
N ILE A 16 12.21 -2.50 -3.33
CA ILE A 16 11.69 -1.16 -3.63
C ILE A 16 12.09 -0.20 -2.51
N SER A 17 13.03 0.71 -2.82
CA SER A 17 13.54 1.72 -1.89
C SER A 17 12.81 3.06 -1.93
N SER A 18 11.87 3.22 -2.86
CA SER A 18 11.05 4.44 -2.97
C SER A 18 9.87 4.39 -1.99
N PRO A 19 9.39 5.53 -1.47
CA PRO A 19 8.11 5.57 -0.76
C PRO A 19 6.99 5.03 -1.66
N VAL A 20 6.12 4.20 -1.10
CA VAL A 20 4.95 3.63 -1.81
C VAL A 20 3.71 3.79 -0.96
N LEU A 21 2.62 4.24 -1.59
CA LEU A 21 1.29 4.21 -1.02
C LEU A 21 0.47 3.08 -1.67
N VAL A 22 0.04 2.12 -0.85
CA VAL A 22 -0.93 1.09 -1.23
C VAL A 22 -2.32 1.59 -0.86
N VAL A 23 -3.25 1.59 -1.81
CA VAL A 23 -4.66 1.97 -1.58
C VAL A 23 -5.57 0.84 -2.07
N SER A 24 -6.53 0.42 -1.26
CA SER A 24 -7.50 -0.62 -1.60
C SER A 24 -8.84 -0.33 -0.94
N GLY A 25 -9.93 -0.84 -1.52
CA GLY A 25 -11.25 -0.84 -0.90
C GLY A 25 -11.38 -1.94 0.15
N ASP A 26 -12.33 -1.82 1.08
CA ASP A 26 -12.65 -2.91 2.03
C ASP A 26 -13.62 -3.96 1.45
N ASP A 27 -14.26 -3.67 0.31
CA ASP A 27 -15.11 -4.58 -0.48
C ASP A 27 -14.47 -4.87 -1.86
N ASP A 28 -13.14 -5.03 -1.87
CA ASP A 28 -12.34 -5.27 -3.07
C ASP A 28 -12.37 -6.76 -3.48
N LEU A 29 -12.13 -7.01 -4.77
CA LEU A 29 -11.92 -8.37 -5.29
C LEU A 29 -10.60 -8.96 -4.80
N VAL A 30 -9.60 -8.11 -4.50
CA VAL A 30 -8.34 -8.51 -3.91
C VAL A 30 -8.50 -8.63 -2.40
N SER A 31 -8.11 -9.76 -1.82
CA SER A 31 -8.25 -9.93 -0.37
C SER A 31 -7.42 -8.93 0.41
N LEU A 32 -7.99 -8.42 1.50
CA LEU A 32 -7.28 -7.49 2.38
C LEU A 32 -5.97 -8.08 2.92
N SER A 33 -5.93 -9.40 3.17
CA SER A 33 -4.70 -10.09 3.59
C SER A 33 -3.58 -10.00 2.54
N HIS A 34 -3.91 -10.06 1.25
CA HIS A 34 -2.92 -9.92 0.18
C HIS A 34 -2.44 -8.47 0.06
N THR A 35 -3.36 -7.50 0.17
CA THR A 35 -3.02 -6.06 0.23
C THR A 35 -2.09 -5.76 1.41
N VAL A 36 -2.37 -6.33 2.59
CA VAL A 36 -1.51 -6.18 3.77
C VAL A 36 -0.13 -6.83 3.54
N ALA A 37 -0.07 -8.02 2.95
CA ALA A 37 1.20 -8.68 2.64
C ALA A 37 2.08 -7.85 1.68
N LEU A 38 1.48 -7.25 0.65
CA LEU A 38 2.17 -6.32 -0.25
C LEU A 38 2.71 -5.09 0.52
N TYR A 39 1.86 -4.48 1.34
CA TYR A 39 2.24 -3.34 2.17
C TYR A 39 3.38 -3.67 3.15
N GLU A 40 3.33 -4.83 3.81
CA GLU A 40 4.33 -5.24 4.79
C GLU A 40 5.69 -5.51 4.14
N ALA A 41 5.70 -6.02 2.90
CA ALA A 41 6.92 -6.24 2.13
C ALA A 41 7.63 -4.94 1.69
N LEU A 42 6.91 -3.81 1.61
CA LEU A 42 7.47 -2.52 1.21
C LEU A 42 8.17 -1.80 2.39
N PRO A 43 9.50 -1.59 2.39
CA PRO A 43 10.22 -0.99 3.52
C PRO A 43 9.66 0.38 3.95
N GLU A 44 9.36 1.23 2.96
CA GLU A 44 8.79 2.57 3.15
C GLU A 44 7.29 2.63 2.85
N GLY A 45 6.63 1.47 2.85
CA GLY A 45 5.21 1.33 2.54
C GLY A 45 4.29 2.08 3.50
N GLN A 46 3.23 2.66 2.93
CA GLN A 46 2.05 3.20 3.58
C GLN A 46 0.82 2.45 3.06
N LEU A 47 -0.20 2.25 3.90
CA LEU A 47 -1.44 1.57 3.54
C LEU A 47 -2.64 2.46 3.87
N ALA A 48 -3.55 2.58 2.92
CA ALA A 48 -4.87 3.14 3.10
C ALA A 48 -5.93 2.13 2.65
N VAL A 49 -6.87 1.81 3.53
CA VAL A 49 -8.07 1.03 3.21
C VAL A 49 -9.24 2.00 3.20
N VAL A 50 -9.91 2.12 2.06
CA VAL A 50 -11.03 3.05 1.87
C VAL A 50 -12.34 2.34 2.22
N PRO A 51 -13.07 2.79 3.25
CA PRO A 51 -14.26 2.09 3.70
C PRO A 51 -15.43 2.26 2.72
N GLY A 52 -16.20 1.19 2.51
CA GLY A 52 -17.34 1.16 1.60
C GLY A 52 -16.94 1.40 0.13
N ALA A 53 -15.77 0.90 -0.27
CA ALA A 53 -15.28 1.01 -1.64
C ALA A 53 -14.88 -0.37 -2.18
N SER A 54 -15.14 -0.59 -3.46
CA SER A 54 -14.81 -1.82 -4.17
C SER A 54 -13.49 -1.70 -4.92
N HIS A 55 -13.22 -2.65 -5.82
CA HIS A 55 -12.12 -2.56 -6.78
C HIS A 55 -12.16 -1.29 -7.65
N ALA A 56 -13.35 -0.70 -7.83
CA ALA A 56 -13.54 0.54 -8.59
C ALA A 56 -13.40 1.81 -7.74
N LEU A 57 -12.71 1.76 -6.59
CA LEU A 57 -12.56 2.88 -5.66
C LEU A 57 -12.19 4.25 -6.27
N PRO A 58 -11.36 4.38 -7.34
CA PRO A 58 -11.09 5.70 -7.92
C PRO A 58 -12.32 6.31 -8.63
N LEU A 59 -13.26 5.48 -9.07
CA LEU A 59 -14.52 5.92 -9.68
C LEU A 59 -15.61 6.15 -8.63
N GLU A 60 -15.64 5.32 -7.59
CA GLU A 60 -16.67 5.38 -6.55
C GLU A 60 -16.42 6.50 -5.53
N GLN A 61 -15.16 6.71 -5.13
CA GLN A 61 -14.78 7.69 -4.12
C GLN A 61 -13.58 8.54 -4.58
N PRO A 62 -13.71 9.28 -5.70
CA PRO A 62 -12.59 10.03 -6.29
C PRO A 62 -11.98 11.05 -5.32
N ASP A 63 -12.79 11.74 -4.51
CA ASP A 63 -12.29 12.76 -3.57
C ASP A 63 -11.42 12.14 -2.47
N ALA A 64 -11.83 10.98 -1.92
CA ALA A 64 -11.08 10.27 -0.91
C ALA A 64 -9.74 9.77 -1.47
N VAL A 65 -9.77 9.17 -2.66
CA VAL A 65 -8.56 8.67 -3.34
C VAL A 65 -7.62 9.82 -3.71
N ASN A 66 -8.14 10.91 -4.26
CA ASN A 66 -7.33 12.09 -4.63
C ASN A 66 -6.67 12.72 -3.41
N ALA A 67 -7.38 12.83 -2.28
CA ALA A 67 -6.81 13.37 -1.05
C ALA A 67 -5.63 12.51 -0.54
N LEU A 68 -5.72 11.18 -0.62
CA LEU A 68 -4.64 10.26 -0.26
C LEU A 68 -3.42 10.44 -1.17
N ILE A 69 -3.63 10.53 -2.49
CA ILE A 69 -2.56 10.73 -3.47
C ILE A 69 -1.87 12.07 -3.25
N LEU A 70 -2.62 13.17 -3.13
CA LEU A 70 -2.07 14.50 -2.92
C LEU A 70 -1.29 14.60 -1.61
N LYS A 71 -1.80 13.98 -0.53
CA LYS A 71 -1.09 13.89 0.75
C LYS A 71 0.24 13.15 0.58
N PHE A 72 0.24 12.00 -0.10
CA PHE A 72 1.45 11.22 -0.34
C PHE A 72 2.48 12.01 -1.12
N LEU A 73 2.08 12.63 -2.24
CA LEU A 73 2.96 13.44 -3.10
C LEU A 73 3.47 14.72 -2.42
N GLY A 74 2.72 15.27 -1.45
CA GLY A 74 3.10 16.45 -0.68
C GLY A 74 4.16 16.21 0.40
N THR A 75 4.50 14.95 0.69
CA THR A 75 5.52 14.58 1.68
C THR A 75 6.84 14.22 0.99
N ALA A 76 7.94 14.87 1.39
CA ALA A 76 9.27 14.49 0.96
C ALA A 76 9.85 13.39 1.89
N GLY A 77 10.14 12.22 1.32
CA GLY A 77 10.84 11.13 2.01
C GLY A 77 9.95 10.09 2.69
N PRO A 78 10.53 9.18 3.48
CA PRO A 78 9.81 8.10 4.14
C PRO A 78 8.76 8.60 5.14
N PRO A 79 7.71 7.78 5.39
CA PRO A 79 6.68 8.10 6.39
C PRO A 79 7.27 8.30 7.78
N GLN A 80 7.08 9.51 8.33
CA GLN A 80 7.47 9.88 9.69
C GLN A 80 6.31 9.61 10.65
N THR A 81 6.56 8.83 11.71
CA THR A 81 5.55 8.47 12.71
C THR A 81 6.09 8.69 14.11
N MET A 82 5.26 9.18 15.03
CA MET A 82 5.64 9.38 16.44
C MET A 82 6.15 8.10 17.11
N PHE A 83 5.58 6.94 16.74
CA PHE A 83 5.98 5.63 17.25
C PHE A 83 6.20 4.64 16.09
N PRO A 84 7.43 4.48 15.56
CA PRO A 84 7.70 3.71 14.34
C PRO A 84 7.78 2.19 14.59
N ILE A 85 6.79 1.57 15.23
CA ILE A 85 6.84 0.17 15.71
C ILE A 85 7.24 -0.82 14.59
N ARG A 86 6.55 -0.78 13.44
CA ARG A 86 6.84 -1.66 12.30
C ARG A 86 8.22 -1.40 11.69
N ARG A 87 8.63 -0.14 11.61
CA ARG A 87 9.87 0.30 10.93
C ARG A 87 11.10 0.20 11.82
N ALA A 88 10.92 0.14 13.14
CA ALA A 88 11.98 -0.08 14.10
C ALA A 88 12.41 -1.55 14.19
N ARG A 89 11.64 -2.49 13.62
CA ARG A 89 12.00 -3.91 13.60
C ARG A 89 13.22 -4.10 12.69
N PRO A 90 14.32 -4.70 13.17
CA PRO A 90 15.47 -4.98 12.31
C PRO A 90 15.05 -5.93 11.19
N ALA A 91 15.63 -5.76 10.00
CA ALA A 91 15.30 -6.50 8.78
C ALA A 91 15.49 -8.05 8.87
N ASN A 92 15.92 -8.57 10.01
CA ASN A 92 16.31 -9.97 10.23
C ASN A 92 15.64 -10.60 11.48
N ALA A 93 14.39 -10.25 11.79
CA ALA A 93 13.63 -10.84 12.90
C ALA A 93 12.44 -11.67 12.45
#